data_AF-A0A1A2NP32-F1
#
_entry.id   AF-A0A1A2NP32-F1
#
_cell.length_a   1.000
_cell.length_b   1.000
_cell.length_c   1.000
_cell.angle_alpha   90.00
_cell.angle_beta   90.00
_cell.angle_gamma   90.00
#
_symmetry.space_group_name_H-M   'P 1'
#
loop_
_entity.id
_entity.type
_entity.pdbx_description
1 polymer ?
#
loop_
_entity_poly.entity_id
_entity_poly.type
_entity_poly.pdbx_seq_one_letter_code
_entity_poly.pdbx_strand_id
1 'polypeptide(L)' 'MSALLRLLGVENASAYQHRPALARWFEHNTPSAGLRVSLRANGYGVMFLSSLRPMRSTVSGLRATA' A
#
# COMPACT_ATOMS: atom_id res chain seq x y z
N MET A 1 -2.43 6.03 -13.52
CA MET A 1 -1.25 5.78 -12.66
C MET A 1 -0.46 7.07 -12.43
N SER A 2 -0.10 7.81 -13.48
CA SER A 2 0.71 9.03 -13.39
C SER A 2 0.17 10.09 -12.43
N ALA A 3 -1.15 10.31 -12.37
CA ALA A 3 -1.75 11.27 -11.43
C ALA A 3 -1.47 10.97 -9.95
N LEU A 4 -1.48 9.68 -9.55
CA LEU A 4 -1.20 9.28 -8.17
C LEU A 4 0.29 9.46 -7.84
N LEU A 5 1.18 9.05 -8.75
CA LEU A 5 2.62 9.24 -8.55
C LEU A 5 2.99 10.73 -8.50
N ARG A 6 2.30 11.57 -9.29
CA ARG A 6 2.43 13.02 -9.25
C ARG A 6 1.96 13.62 -7.92
N LEU A 7 0.82 13.16 -7.41
CA LEU A 7 0.34 13.53 -6.07
C LEU A 7 1.30 13.11 -4.96
N LEU A 8 1.94 11.95 -5.12
CA LEU A 8 2.97 11.46 -4.20
C LEU A 8 4.34 12.12 -4.41
N GLY A 9 4.49 13.00 -5.42
CA GLY A 9 5.75 13.67 -5.74
C GLY A 9 6.85 12.75 -6.26
N VAL A 10 6.51 11.52 -6.68
CA VAL A 10 7.46 10.50 -7.09
C VAL A 10 7.34 10.13 -8.56
N GLU A 11 6.62 10.88 -9.40
CA GLU A 11 6.38 10.55 -10.81
C GLU A 11 7.64 10.18 -11.62
N ASN A 12 8.77 10.87 -11.38
CA ASN A 12 10.04 10.64 -12.07
C ASN A 12 11.02 9.77 -11.25
N ALA A 13 10.56 9.19 -10.16
CA ALA A 13 11.40 8.41 -9.27
C ALA A 13 11.57 6.97 -9.78
N SER A 14 12.58 6.28 -9.26
CA SER A 14 12.75 4.86 -9.56
C SER A 14 11.63 4.02 -8.95
N ALA A 15 11.39 2.83 -9.50
CA ALA A 15 10.42 1.88 -8.92
C ALA A 15 10.72 1.57 -7.45
N TYR A 16 11.99 1.60 -7.03
CA TYR A 16 12.40 1.44 -5.63
C TYR A 16 11.86 2.56 -4.72
N GLN A 17 11.77 3.79 -5.23
CA GLN A 17 11.23 4.94 -4.51
C GLN A 17 9.70 5.01 -4.57
N HIS A 18 9.08 4.49 -5.63
CA HIS A 18 7.61 4.37 -5.71
C HIS A 18 7.04 3.45 -4.64
N ARG A 19 7.71 2.32 -4.37
CA ARG A 19 7.23 1.30 -3.42
C ARG A 19 6.92 1.84 -2.02
N PRO A 20 7.85 2.50 -1.30
CA PRO A 20 7.58 3.02 0.04
C PRO A 20 6.56 4.18 0.05
N ALA A 21 6.51 4.98 -1.03
CA ALA A 21 5.51 6.05 -1.15
C ALA A 21 4.09 5.48 -1.32
N LEU A 22 3.93 4.49 -2.19
CA LEU A 22 2.66 3.78 -2.40
C LEU A 22 2.23 3.01 -1.15
N ALA A 23 3.16 2.34 -0.47
CA ALA A 23 2.88 1.61 0.77
C ALA A 23 2.28 2.53 1.85
N ARG A 24 2.94 3.66 2.12
CA ARG A 24 2.43 4.67 3.08
C ARG A 24 1.08 5.25 2.65
N TRP A 25 0.87 5.44 1.35
CA TRP A 25 -0.41 5.91 0.85
C TRP A 25 -1.54 4.90 1.11
N PHE A 26 -1.29 3.60 0.92
CA PHE A 26 -2.28 2.54 1.17
C PHE A 26 -2.64 2.38 2.66
N GLU A 27 -1.77 2.75 3.59
CA GLU A 27 -2.07 2.73 5.04
C GLU A 27 -3.24 3.65 5.40
N HIS A 28 -3.43 4.73 4.64
CA HIS A 28 -4.45 5.74 4.92
C HIS A 28 -5.54 5.84 3.84
N ASN A 29 -5.35 5.19 2.69
CA ASN A 29 -6.24 5.33 1.54
C ASN A 29 -6.57 3.98 0.92
N THR A 30 -7.85 3.75 0.65
CA THR A 30 -8.30 2.58 -0.11
C THR A 30 -8.36 2.92 -1.61
N PRO A 31 -7.58 2.24 -2.46
CA PRO A 31 -7.61 2.50 -3.90
C PRO A 31 -8.96 2.06 -4.51
N SER A 32 -9.52 2.94 -5.35
CA SER A 32 -10.74 2.65 -6.11
C SER A 32 -10.51 1.52 -7.13
N ALA A 33 -11.59 0.91 -7.63
CA ALA A 33 -11.52 -0.18 -8.61
C ALA A 33 -10.65 0.16 -9.83
N GLY A 34 -10.83 1.34 -10.42
CA GLY A 34 -10.01 1.80 -11.57
C GLY A 34 -8.54 2.01 -11.21
N LEU A 35 -8.24 2.49 -10.00
CA LEU A 35 -6.87 2.62 -9.52
C LEU A 35 -6.22 1.26 -9.30
N ARG A 36 -6.96 0.26 -8.79
CA ARG A 36 -6.47 -1.12 -8.64
C ARG A 36 -6.10 -1.76 -9.97
N VAL A 37 -6.91 -1.56 -11.02
CA VAL A 37 -6.58 -2.02 -12.38
C VAL A 37 -5.31 -1.34 -12.88
N SER A 38 -5.20 -0.02 -12.69
CA SER A 38 -3.99 0.74 -13.05
C SER A 38 -2.75 0.23 -12.30
N LEU A 39 -2.83 0.03 -10.98
CA LEU A 39 -1.73 -0.48 -10.16
C LEU A 39 -1.30 -1.87 -10.62
N ARG A 40 -2.26 -2.75 -10.94
CA ARG A 40 -1.98 -4.10 -11.44
C ARG A 40 -1.27 -4.06 -12.80
N ALA A 41 -1.75 -3.22 -13.72
CA ALA A 41 -1.13 -3.04 -15.03
C ALA A 41 0.29 -2.46 -14.96
N ASN A 42 0.60 -1.70 -13.91
CA ASN A 42 1.92 -1.07 -13.69
C ASN A 42 2.83 -1.91 -12.75
N GLY A 43 2.46 -3.15 -12.42
CA GLY A 43 3.28 -4.05 -11.59
C GLY A 43 3.16 -3.87 -10.07
N TYR A 44 2.33 -2.95 -9.59
CA TYR A 44 2.11 -2.67 -8.16
C TYR A 44 0.92 -3.41 -7.54
N GLY A 45 0.23 -4.27 -8.30
CA GLY A 45 -0.98 -4.97 -7.84
C GLY A 45 -0.78 -5.82 -6.58
N VAL A 46 0.40 -6.42 -6.42
CA VAL A 46 0.75 -7.24 -5.25
C VAL A 46 0.94 -6.40 -3.98
N MET A 47 1.37 -5.13 -4.12
CA MET A 47 1.56 -4.25 -2.97
C MET A 47 0.23 -3.89 -2.31
N PHE A 48 -0.80 -3.63 -3.12
CA PHE A 48 -2.15 -3.42 -2.60
C PHE A 48 -2.67 -4.66 -1.87
N LEU A 49 -2.55 -5.85 -2.47
CA LEU A 49 -2.97 -7.11 -1.83
C LEU A 49 -2.22 -7.36 -0.51
N SER A 50 -0.95 -6.98 -0.45
CA SER A 50 -0.15 -7.10 0.78
C SER A 50 -0.54 -6.08 1.84
N SER A 51 -0.97 -4.89 1.46
CA SER A 51 -1.52 -3.87 2.37
C SER A 51 -2.90 -4.25 2.92
N LEU A 52 -3.72 -4.96 2.14
CA LEU A 52 -5.00 -5.48 2.60
C LEU A 52 -4.87 -6.64 3.59
N ARG A 53 -3.73 -7.35 3.60
CA ARG A 53 -3.52 -8.39 4.60
C ARG A 53 -3.42 -7.69 5.95
N PRO A 54 -4.31 -8.02 6.92
CA PRO A 54 -4.07 -7.62 8.29
C PRO A 54 -2.68 -8.14 8.62
N MET A 55 -1.77 -7.26 9.07
CA MET A 55 -0.67 -7.74 9.90
C MET A 55 -1.37 -8.54 10.99
N ARG A 56 -1.21 -9.87 10.97
CA ARG A 56 -1.66 -10.73 12.06
C ARG A 56 -0.97 -10.16 13.28
N SER A 57 -1.72 -9.38 14.05
CA SER A 57 -1.28 -8.85 15.32
C SER A 57 -0.96 -10.07 16.16
N THR A 58 0.32 -10.42 16.24
CA THR A 58 0.84 -11.38 17.21
C THR A 58 0.90 -10.69 18.57
N VAL A 59 -0.22 -10.11 18.99
CA VAL A 59 -0.50 -9.88 20.41
C VAL A 59 -1.33 -11.08 20.84
N SER A 60 -0.65 -12.23 20.98
CA SER A 60 -1.13 -13.28 21.86
C SER A 60 -1.28 -12.66 23.25
N GLY A 61 -2.46 -12.83 23.84
CA GLY A 61 -2.94 -12.06 24.96
C GLY A 61 -1.98 -11.98 26.14
N LEU A 62 -1.56 -10.77 26.44
CA LEU A 62 -1.13 -10.35 27.77
C LEU A 62 -2.40 -10.06 28.58
N ARG A 63 -3.02 -11.11 29.13
CA ARG A 63 -4.00 -11.11 30.23
C ARG A 63 -4.15 -12.58 30.66
N ALA A 64 -3.84 -12.97 31.89
CA ALA A 64 -4.51 -12.47 33.08
C ALA A 64 -3.56 -12.28 34.28
N THR A 65 -3.66 -11.09 34.86
CA THR A 65 -3.51 -10.84 36.29
C THR A 65 -4.67 -11.53 37.04
N ALA A 66 -4.34 -12.38 38.00
CA ALA A 66 -5.02 -12.54 39.30
C ALA A 66 -4.10 -13.36 40.21
#